data_AF-A0A8S3IDX1-F1
#
_entry.id   AF-A0A8S3IDX1-F1
#
_cell.length_a   1.000
_cell.length_b   1.000
_cell.length_c   1.000
_cell.angle_alpha   90.00
_cell.angle_beta   90.00
_cell.angle_gamma   90.00
#
_symmetry.space_group_name_H-M   'P 1'
#
loop_
_entity.id
_entity.type
_entity.pdbx_description
1 polymer ?
#
loop_
_entity_poly.entity_id
_entity_poly.type
_entity_poly.pdbx_seq_one_letter_code
_entity_poly.pdbx_strand_id
1 'polypeptide(L)'
;MHLIFSIIALLFIGHGVHMHLCLWSPMQRGDFDISTPGAHPCYRKIGPCGNINSSSSSPRTSLVAGSKYNVEFQQNLNHYYTNFPGALDISFA
;
A
#
# COMPACT_ATOMS: atom_id res chain seq x y z
N MET A 1 -28.09 20.52 21.97
CA MET A 1 -27.81 20.78 20.54
C MET A 1 -26.31 20.78 20.23
N HIS A 2 -25.49 21.55 20.97
CA HIS A 2 -24.04 21.63 20.74
C HIS A 2 -23.28 20.29 20.89
N LEU A 3 -23.62 19.46 21.88
CA LEU A 3 -22.97 18.16 22.09
C LEU A 3 -23.14 17.21 20.89
N ILE A 4 -24.36 17.13 20.34
CA ILE A 4 -24.66 16.29 19.17
C ILE A 4 -23.88 16.81 17.95
N PHE A 5 -23.82 18.13 17.77
CA PHE A 5 -23.06 18.76 16.70
C PHE A 5 -21.55 18.47 16.82
N SER A 6 -21.00 18.52 18.03
CA SER A 6 -19.59 18.17 18.30
C SER A 6 -19.29 16.70 18.04
N ILE A 7 -20.20 15.78 18.39
CA ILE A 7 -20.04 14.34 18.14
C ILE A 7 -20.06 14.04 16.64
N ILE A 8 -21.00 14.65 15.90
CA ILE A 8 -21.08 14.51 14.44
C ILE A 8 -19.81 15.07 13.79
N ALA A 9 -19.34 16.24 14.23
CA ALA A 9 -18.10 16.83 13.73
C ALA A 9 -16.87 15.94 13.98
N LEU A 10 -16.75 15.32 15.17
CA LEU A 10 -15.67 14.36 15.47
C LEU A 10 -15.73 13.11 14.58
N LEU A 11 -16.93 12.59 14.29
CA LEU A 11 -17.12 11.44 13.39
C LEU A 11 -16.64 11.74 11.96
N PHE A 12 -16.78 12.98 11.49
CA PHE A 12 -16.29 13.37 10.16
C PHE A 12 -14.76 13.53 10.09
N ILE A 13 -14.11 13.95 11.16
CA ILE A 13 -12.64 14.13 11.22
C ILE A 13 -11.92 12.77 11.30
N GLY A 14 -12.62 11.70 11.70
CA GLY A 14 -12.07 10.34 11.83
C GLY A 14 -11.93 9.55 10.54
N HIS A 15 -12.30 10.09 9.37
CA HIS A 15 -12.10 9.39 8.09
C HIS A 15 -10.60 9.33 7.80
N GLY A 16 -10.04 8.15 8.08
CA GLY A 16 -8.61 7.91 8.10
C GLY A 16 -7.92 8.34 6.82
N VAL A 17 -6.73 8.90 6.97
CA VAL A 17 -5.84 9.11 5.85
C VAL A 17 -5.36 7.72 5.41
N HIS A 18 -5.91 7.24 4.30
CA HIS A 18 -5.66 5.89 3.82
C HIS A 18 -4.59 5.89 2.73
N MET A 19 -3.35 5.54 3.10
CA MET A 19 -2.30 5.23 2.14
C MET A 19 -2.45 3.81 1.61
N HIS A 20 -2.67 3.67 0.32
CA HIS A 20 -2.77 2.39 -0.38
C HIS A 20 -1.66 2.34 -1.43
N LEU A 21 -0.76 1.38 -1.29
CA LEU A 21 0.37 1.19 -2.19
C LEU A 21 0.46 -0.29 -2.51
N CYS A 22 0.26 -0.64 -3.78
CA CYS A 22 0.45 -2.00 -4.25
C CYS A 22 1.75 -2.09 -5.05
N LEU A 23 2.63 -3.01 -4.69
CA LEU A 23 3.72 -3.43 -5.58
C LEU A 23 3.12 -4.41 -6.62
N TRP A 24 3.10 -4.02 -7.89
CA TRP A 24 2.51 -4.85 -8.96
C TRP A 24 3.54 -5.58 -9.82
N SER A 25 4.79 -5.10 -9.85
CA SER A 25 5.91 -5.73 -10.55
C SER A 25 7.14 -5.67 -9.64
N PRO A 26 7.53 -6.78 -8.98
CA PRO A 26 6.82 -8.06 -8.94
C PRO A 26 5.48 -7.96 -8.20
N MET A 27 4.51 -8.81 -8.53
CA MET A 27 3.22 -8.78 -7.82
C MET A 27 3.41 -9.17 -6.34
N GLN A 28 2.94 -8.31 -5.42
CA GLN A 28 3.03 -8.53 -3.97
C GLN A 28 2.39 -9.87 -3.50
N ARG A 29 2.80 -10.33 -2.31
CA ARG A 29 2.30 -11.58 -1.68
C ARG A 29 0.79 -11.49 -1.39
N GLY A 30 0.07 -12.62 -1.36
CA GLY A 30 -1.36 -12.65 -1.01
C GLY A 30 -2.28 -12.06 -2.08
N ASP A 31 -3.40 -11.49 -1.65
CA ASP A 31 -4.38 -10.85 -2.54
C ASP A 31 -3.81 -9.59 -3.21
N PHE A 32 -4.33 -9.30 -4.40
CA PHE A 32 -3.90 -8.20 -5.24
C PHE A 32 -5.08 -7.65 -6.04
N ASP A 33 -5.28 -6.34 -5.97
CA ASP A 33 -6.27 -5.62 -6.78
C ASP A 33 -5.80 -4.17 -6.96
N ILE A 34 -5.70 -3.74 -8.22
CA ILE A 34 -5.37 -2.36 -8.61
C ILE A 34 -6.47 -1.73 -9.49
N SER A 35 -7.58 -2.45 -9.70
CA SER A 35 -8.71 -1.98 -10.50
C SER A 35 -9.48 -0.85 -9.80
N THR A 36 -9.39 -0.80 -8.46
CA THR A 36 -10.13 0.14 -7.62
C THR A 36 -9.19 1.02 -6.80
N PRO A 37 -9.36 2.36 -6.80
CA PRO A 37 -8.66 3.25 -5.88
C PRO A 37 -8.85 2.86 -4.42
N GLY A 38 -7.74 2.73 -3.69
CA GLY A 38 -7.78 2.36 -2.28
C GLY A 38 -8.22 0.92 -2.02
N ALA A 39 -8.00 0.01 -2.98
CA ALA A 39 -8.29 -1.40 -2.78
C ALA A 39 -7.62 -1.95 -1.52
N HIS A 40 -8.38 -2.66 -0.69
CA HIS A 40 -7.93 -3.18 0.60
C HIS A 40 -6.61 -3.98 0.55
N PRO A 41 -6.34 -4.81 -0.48
CA PRO A 41 -5.06 -5.52 -0.58
C PRO A 41 -3.82 -4.63 -0.64
N CYS A 42 -3.95 -3.37 -1.05
CA CYS A 42 -2.88 -2.37 -1.12
C CYS A 42 -2.63 -1.64 0.21
N TYR A 43 -3.44 -1.92 1.24
CA TYR A 43 -3.29 -1.30 2.57
C TYR A 43 -2.36 -2.11 3.48
N ARG A 44 -1.05 -2.00 3.28
CA ARG A 44 -0.05 -2.81 4.01
C ARG A 44 0.95 -1.98 4.79
N LYS A 45 0.60 -1.63 6.03
CA LYS A 45 1.44 -0.76 6.88
C LYS A 45 2.48 -1.49 7.71
N ILE A 46 2.26 -2.77 7.99
CA ILE A 46 3.12 -3.53 8.90
C ILE A 46 4.26 -4.15 8.09
N GLY A 47 5.49 -3.70 8.31
CA GLY A 47 6.66 -4.25 7.63
C GLY A 47 6.96 -5.71 8.00
N PRO A 48 7.72 -6.45 7.18
CA PRO A 48 8.19 -6.07 5.84
C PRO A 48 7.16 -6.32 4.72
N CYS A 49 6.14 -7.15 4.95
CA CYS A 49 5.23 -7.62 3.87
C CYS A 49 3.73 -7.46 4.18
N GLY A 50 3.35 -6.58 5.10
CA GLY A 50 1.95 -6.37 5.50
C GLY A 50 1.40 -7.47 6.37
N ASN A 51 2.23 -8.12 7.20
CA ASN A 51 1.88 -9.32 7.98
C ASN A 51 1.46 -10.53 7.12
N ILE A 52 1.85 -10.55 5.84
CA ILE A 52 1.59 -11.67 4.94
C ILE A 52 2.79 -12.62 4.91
N ASN A 53 2.54 -13.87 5.31
CA ASN A 53 3.54 -14.93 5.30
C ASN A 53 4.03 -15.21 3.87
N SER A 54 5.34 -15.45 3.69
CA SER A 54 5.92 -15.84 2.39
C SER A 54 5.31 -17.12 1.81
N SER A 55 4.82 -18.04 2.66
CA SER A 55 4.17 -19.27 2.24
C SER A 55 2.70 -19.10 1.83
N SER A 56 2.13 -17.90 1.97
CA SER A 56 0.71 -17.65 1.65
C SER A 56 0.39 -17.65 0.15
N SER A 57 1.41 -17.54 -0.70
CA SER A 57 1.26 -17.56 -2.17
C SER A 57 2.45 -18.24 -2.82
N SER A 58 2.22 -18.90 -3.95
CA SER A 58 3.31 -19.39 -4.80
C SER A 58 4.20 -18.24 -5.28
N PRO A 59 5.47 -18.50 -5.63
CA PRO A 59 6.30 -17.50 -6.31
C PRO A 59 5.59 -16.95 -7.55
N ARG A 60 5.51 -15.62 -7.65
CA ARG A 60 4.80 -14.90 -8.73
C ARG A 60 5.75 -14.30 -9.77
N THR A 61 7.04 -14.20 -9.45
CA THR A 61 8.08 -13.61 -10.31
C THR A 61 9.40 -14.35 -10.09
N SER A 62 10.17 -14.55 -11.16
CA SER A 62 11.54 -15.04 -11.12
C SER A 62 12.48 -13.91 -11.50
N LEU A 63 13.53 -13.72 -10.71
CA LEU A 63 14.56 -12.71 -10.93
C LEU A 63 15.87 -13.39 -11.29
N VAL A 64 16.55 -12.89 -12.32
CA VAL A 64 17.87 -13.39 -12.72
C VAL A 64 18.93 -12.50 -12.07
N ALA A 65 19.88 -13.11 -11.38
CA ALA A 65 20.97 -12.37 -10.74
C ALA A 65 21.74 -11.51 -11.75
N GLY A 66 22.04 -10.26 -11.36
CA GLY A 66 22.75 -9.30 -12.21
C GLY A 66 21.92 -8.68 -13.34
N SER A 67 20.68 -9.12 -13.55
CA SER A 67 19.78 -8.52 -14.53
C SER A 67 19.12 -7.25 -13.99
N LYS A 68 18.77 -6.32 -14.90
CA LYS A 68 17.92 -5.18 -14.58
C LYS A 68 16.48 -5.68 -14.45
N TYR A 69 15.79 -5.23 -13.40
CA TYR A 69 14.38 -5.49 -13.21
C TYR A 69 13.65 -4.18 -12.89
N ASN A 70 12.54 -3.91 -13.57
CA ASN A 70 11.72 -2.73 -13.31
C ASN A 70 10.78 -3.04 -12.15
N VAL A 71 11.00 -2.37 -11.02
CA VAL A 71 10.10 -2.41 -9.88
C VAL A 71 9.07 -1.31 -10.03
N GLU A 72 7.81 -1.67 -9.94
CA GLU A 72 6.71 -0.74 -10.19
C GLU A 72 5.65 -0.83 -9.09
N PHE A 73 5.10 0.33 -8.74
CA PHE A 73 4.11 0.49 -7.68
C PHE A 73 2.90 1.24 -8.21
N GLN A 74 1.73 0.80 -7.79
CA GLN A 74 0.50 1.54 -7.95
C GLN A 74 0.46 2.62 -6.85
N GLN A 75 0.27 3.88 -7.25
CA GLN A 75 0.34 5.07 -6.38
C GLN A 75 -1.05 5.67 -6.04
N ASN A 76 -2.14 4.89 -6.04
CA ASN A 76 -3.47 5.45 -5.74
C ASN A 76 -3.53 5.91 -4.29
N LEU A 77 -3.88 7.17 -4.06
CA LEU A 77 -3.97 7.70 -2.71
C LEU A 77 -2.64 7.53 -1.93
N ASN A 78 -1.51 7.50 -2.63
CA ASN A 78 -0.24 7.69 -1.98
C ASN A 78 -0.16 9.16 -1.55
N HIS A 79 0.34 9.45 -0.36
CA HIS A 79 0.55 10.82 0.11
C HIS A 79 1.77 11.46 -0.58
N TYR A 80 1.89 11.27 -1.88
CA TYR A 80 2.93 11.88 -2.71
C TYR A 80 2.52 13.30 -3.03
N TYR A 81 3.39 14.23 -2.65
CA TYR A 81 3.31 15.62 -3.05
C TYR A 81 4.62 16.00 -3.72
N THR A 82 4.62 16.87 -4.73
CA THR A 82 5.86 17.25 -5.45
C THR A 82 6.97 17.74 -4.51
N ASN A 83 6.59 18.42 -3.43
CA ASN A 83 7.53 18.92 -2.41
C ASN A 83 7.81 17.91 -1.29
N PHE A 84 7.00 16.85 -1.18
CA PHE A 84 7.11 15.80 -0.17
C PHE A 84 6.83 14.44 -0.83
N PRO A 85 7.74 13.94 -1.67
CA PRO A 85 7.52 12.70 -2.42
C PRO A 85 7.57 11.45 -1.53
N GLY A 86 8.05 11.59 -0.28
CA GLY A 86 8.37 10.48 0.59
C GLY A 86 9.67 9.80 0.19
N ALA A 87 9.90 8.60 0.73
CA ALA A 87 11.01 7.73 0.36
C ALA A 87 10.48 6.32 0.08
N LEU A 88 11.11 5.64 -0.87
CA LEU A 88 10.84 4.25 -1.20
C LEU A 88 12.14 3.47 -1.03
N ASP A 89 12.09 2.41 -0.24
CA ASP A 89 13.18 1.45 -0.08
C ASP A 89 12.73 0.07 -0.62
N ILE A 90 13.64 -0.59 -1.34
CA ILE A 90 13.39 -1.89 -1.95
C ILE A 90 14.52 -2.82 -1.52
N SER A 91 14.15 -3.89 -0.81
CA SER A 91 15.07 -4.90 -0.33
C SER A 91 14.52 -6.30 -0.58
N PHE A 92 15.41 -7.30 -0.54
CA PHE A 92 15.00 -8.69 -0.48
C PHE A 92 14.60 -9.03 0.96
N ALA A 93 13.42 -9.65 1.12
CA ALA A 93 12.81 -9.99 2.41
C ALA A 93 12.61 -11.50 2.59
#